data_AF-F4MXQ7-F1
#
_entry.id   AF-F4MXQ7-F1
#
_cell.length_a   1.000
_cell.length_b   1.000
_cell.length_c   1.000
_cell.angle_alpha   90.00
_cell.angle_beta   90.00
_cell.angle_gamma   90.00
#
_symmetry.space_group_name_H-M   'P 1'
#
loop_
_entity.id
_entity.type
_entity.pdbx_description
1 polymer ?
#
loop_
_entity_poly.entity_id
_entity_poly.type
_entity_poly.pdbx_seq_one_letter_code
_entity_poly.pdbx_strand_id
1 'polypeptide(L)' 'MLHETSGFINHNAQRIDLNLENIIAGNYDLVVEVYNNEKVSTKKTFPLIFE' A
#
# COMPACT_ATOMS: atom_id res chain seq x y z
N MET A 1 27.86 -26.45 5.95
CA MET A 1 27.58 -25.13 6.54
C MET A 1 26.48 -24.47 5.73
N LEU A 2 25.24 -24.49 6.23
CA LEU A 2 24.14 -23.73 5.67
C LEU A 2 24.27 -22.30 6.22
N HIS A 3 24.49 -21.33 5.34
CA HIS A 3 24.43 -19.92 5.70
C HIS A 3 22.95 -19.60 5.99
N GLU A 4 22.63 -19.34 7.24
CA GLU A 4 21.34 -18.78 7.62
C GLU A 4 21.24 -17.38 7.01
N THR A 5 20.43 -17.22 5.96
CA THR A 5 19.92 -15.89 5.60
C THR A 5 18.94 -15.49 6.69
N SER A 6 19.45 -14.88 7.77
CA SER A 6 18.61 -14.21 8.77
C SER A 6 18.04 -12.93 8.15
N GLY A 7 17.07 -13.10 7.25
CA GLY A 7 16.26 -11.99 6.79
C GLY A 7 15.42 -11.52 7.97
N PHE A 8 15.80 -10.40 8.58
CA PHE A 8 14.92 -9.70 9.51
C PHE A 8 13.72 -9.21 8.71
N ILE A 9 12.60 -9.95 8.79
CA ILE A 9 11.31 -9.45 8.30
C ILE A 9 10.88 -8.39 9.31
N ASN A 10 10.99 -7.13 8.93
CA ASN A 10 10.46 -6.05 9.75
C ASN A 10 8.93 -6.08 9.68
N HIS A 11 8.30 -6.65 10.71
CA HIS A 11 6.84 -6.66 10.87
C HIS A 11 6.27 -5.30 11.31
N ASN A 12 6.97 -4.19 11.05
CA ASN A 12 6.48 -2.85 11.35
C ASN A 12 5.31 -2.52 10.40
N ALA A 13 4.10 -2.81 10.86
CA ALA A 13 2.88 -2.35 10.25
C ALA A 13 2.64 -0.90 10.69
N GLN A 14 2.72 0.03 9.75
CA GLN A 14 2.25 1.39 9.97
C GLN A 14 0.81 1.52 9.46
N ARG A 15 -0.05 2.06 10.32
CA ARG A 15 -1.41 2.44 9.92
C ARG A 15 -1.33 3.78 9.18
N ILE A 16 -1.93 3.84 8.00
CA ILE A 16 -2.13 5.05 7.23
C ILE A 16 -3.63 5.25 7.10
N ASP A 17 -4.13 6.36 7.63
CA ASP A 17 -5.52 6.77 7.45
C ASP A 17 -5.60 7.81 6.32
N LEU A 18 -6.45 7.56 5.32
CA LEU A 18 -6.67 8.44 4.18
C LEU A 18 -8.05 9.11 4.31
N ASN A 19 -8.06 10.43 4.49
CA ASN A 19 -9.30 11.22 4.54
C ASN A 19 -9.52 11.90 3.19
N LEU A 20 -10.69 11.66 2.59
CA LEU A 20 -11.08 12.21 1.29
C LEU A 20 -12.29 13.12 1.49
N GLU A 21 -12.15 14.40 1.17
CA GLU A 21 -13.19 15.42 1.35
C GLU A 21 -13.57 16.05 0.01
N ASN A 22 -14.84 16.45 -0.13
CA ASN A 22 -15.37 17.12 -1.32
C ASN A 22 -15.16 16.34 -2.64
N ILE A 23 -15.14 15.00 -2.57
CA ILE A 23 -15.13 14.14 -3.75
C ILE A 23 -16.51 14.20 -4.42
N ILE A 24 -16.51 14.40 -5.74
CA ILE A 24 -17.75 14.38 -6.54
C ILE A 24 -18.30 12.95 -6.52
N ALA A 25 -19.63 12.79 -6.41
CA ALA A 25 -20.27 11.49 -6.46
C ALA A 25 -19.88 10.73 -7.74
N GLY A 26 -19.52 9.45 -7.59
CA GLY A 26 -19.02 8.64 -8.69
C GLY A 26 -18.23 7.42 -8.25
N ASN A 27 -17.82 6.63 -9.26
CA ASN A 27 -17.01 5.44 -9.09
C ASN A 27 -15.55 5.77 -9.33
N TYR A 28 -14.69 5.37 -8.40
CA TYR A 28 -13.25 5.63 -8.44
C TYR A 28 -12.48 4.35 -8.14
N ASP A 29 -11.26 4.27 -8.66
CA ASP A 29 -10.28 3.26 -8.29
C ASP A 29 -9.18 3.90 -7.44
N LEU A 30 -9.13 3.58 -6.15
CA LEU A 30 -8.00 3.93 -5.30
C LEU A 30 -6.83 3.00 -5.60
N VAL A 31 -5.79 3.55 -6.22
CA VAL A 31 -4.55 2.83 -6.51
C VAL A 31 -3.51 3.16 -5.45
N VAL A 32 -3.07 2.15 -4.71
CA VAL A 32 -1.96 2.25 -3.75
C VAL A 32 -0.77 1.49 -4.32
N GLU A 33 0.34 2.20 -4.51
CA GLU A 33 1.61 1.61 -4.93
C GLU A 33 2.69 1.97 -3.91
N VAL A 34 3.44 0.97 -3.47
CA VAL A 34 4.54 1.13 -2.51
C VAL A 34 5.84 0.71 -3.17
N TYR A 35 6.93 1.44 -2.89
CA TYR A 35 8.28 1.15 -3.37
C TYR A 35 9.18 0.85 -2.18
N ASN A 36 10.02 -0.18 -2.30
CA ASN A 36 11.12 -0.37 -1.36
C ASN A 36 12.32 0.54 -1.71
N ASN A 37 13.37 0.49 -0.90
CA ASN A 37 14.60 1.28 -1.12
C ASN A 37 15.33 0.91 -2.43
N GLU A 38 15.03 -0.26 -3.01
CA GLU A 38 15.57 -0.74 -4.29
C GLU A 38 14.69 -0.35 -5.49
N LYS A 39 13.64 0.47 -5.26
CA LYS A 39 12.64 0.89 -6.25
C LYS A 39 11.79 -0.26 -6.82
N VAL A 40 11.74 -1.40 -6.15
CA VAL A 40 10.81 -2.50 -6.49
C VAL A 40 9.43 -2.14 -5.93
N SER A 41 8.40 -2.25 -6.77
CA SER A 41 7.04 -1.84 -6.40
C SER A 41 6.08 -3.00 -6.15
N THR A 42 5.07 -2.75 -5.32
CA THR A 42 3.88 -3.58 -5.18
C THR A 42 2.65 -2.68 -5.25
N LYS A 43 1.67 -3.08 -6.06
CA LYS A 43 0.46 -2.29 -6.33
C LYS A 43 -0.79 -3.05 -5.89
N LYS A 44 -1.75 -2.31 -5.33
CA LYS A 44 -3.09 -2.79 -5.02
C LYS A 44 -4.13 -1.73 -5.40
N THR A 45 -5.25 -2.18 -5.94
CA THR A 45 -6.38 -1.31 -6.31
C THR A 45 -7.58 -1.62 -5.44
N PHE A 46 -8.30 -0.60 -5.02
CA PHE A 46 -9.54 -0.70 -4.23
C PHE A 46 -10.65 0.09 -4.93
N PRO A 47 -11.83 -0.51 -5.16
CA PRO A 47 -12.98 0.24 -5.65
C PRO A 47 -13.47 1.19 -4.55
N LEU A 48 -13.70 2.45 -4.89
CA LEU A 48 -14.35 3.45 -4.05
C LEU A 48 -15.61 3.95 -4.75
N ILE A 49 -16.72 3.96 -4.01
CA ILE A 49 -18.00 4.47 -4.48
C ILE A 49 -18.34 5.64 -3.56
N PHE A 50 -18.52 6.83 -4.15
CA PHE A 50 -18.99 8.01 -3.44
C PHE A 50 -20.43 8.30 -3.88
N GLU A 51 -21.34 8.28 -2.91
CA GLU A 51 -22.77 8.57 -3.08
C GLU A 51 -23.10 10.04 -2.82
#